data_AF-A0A158IQF8-F1
#
_entry.id   AF-A0A158IQF8-F1
#
_cell.length_a   1.000
_cell.length_b   1.000
_cell.length_c   1.000
_cell.angle_alpha   90.00
_cell.angle_beta   90.00
_cell.angle_gamma   90.00
#
_symmetry.space_group_name_H-M   'P 1'
#
loop_
_entity.id
_entity.type
_entity.pdbx_description
1 polymer ?
#
loop_
_entity_poly.entity_id
_entity_poly.type
_entity_poly.pdbx_seq_one_letter_code
_entity_poly.pdbx_strand_id
1 'polypeptide(L)'
;MRIWPLRFRTSRAGFLTAVALAASAWTPAAHAGWCDDGLWVDAMIASHHVHPEKDFEEFNPGIGLECWVAPQWAVTGGYFRNSLSKPSFYGGGVWGPDFLHWNHIRLAVMAGLISGYDYGSYGIGHNHTVGPVAAPLIMLDYKRVGANIILIPPIPSSDLPFTLGFMLKVKF
;
A
#
# COMPACT_ATOMS: atom_id res chain seq x y z
N MET A 1 26.35 -59.07 -33.83
CA MET A 1 25.26 -59.44 -32.91
C MET A 1 25.01 -58.31 -31.92
N ARG A 2 23.72 -58.03 -31.68
CA ARG A 2 23.14 -57.14 -30.64
C ARG A 2 23.25 -55.63 -30.84
N ILE A 3 22.20 -55.13 -31.48
CA ILE A 3 21.68 -53.77 -31.45
C ILE A 3 20.98 -53.57 -30.09
N TRP A 4 21.21 -52.45 -29.40
CA TRP A 4 20.48 -52.06 -28.19
C TRP A 4 19.89 -50.65 -28.40
N PRO A 5 18.57 -50.46 -28.26
CA PRO A 5 17.97 -49.13 -28.39
C PRO A 5 17.94 -48.45 -27.02
N LEU A 6 18.51 -47.25 -26.93
CA LEU A 6 18.30 -46.37 -25.78
C LEU A 6 17.01 -45.57 -26.00
N ARG A 7 16.08 -45.77 -25.09
CA ARG A 7 14.72 -45.22 -25.06
C ARG A 7 14.75 -43.70 -24.98
N PHE A 8 14.05 -43.02 -25.90
CA PHE A 8 13.63 -41.64 -25.71
C PHE A 8 12.52 -41.60 -24.64
N ARG A 9 12.78 -40.89 -23.55
CA ARG A 9 11.80 -40.62 -22.50
C ARG A 9 10.97 -39.41 -22.92
N THR A 10 9.72 -39.62 -23.28
CA THR A 10 8.76 -38.57 -23.62
C THR A 10 8.29 -37.87 -22.35
N SER A 11 8.83 -36.69 -22.06
CA SER A 11 8.30 -35.80 -21.02
C SER A 11 7.24 -34.89 -21.63
N ARG A 12 5.98 -35.33 -21.68
CA ARG A 12 4.83 -34.47 -22.02
C ARG A 12 3.69 -34.70 -21.04
N ALA A 13 3.83 -34.19 -19.83
CA ALA A 13 2.73 -34.04 -18.89
C ALA A 13 3.08 -32.90 -17.92
N GLY A 14 2.69 -31.67 -18.26
CA GLY A 14 2.96 -30.52 -17.40
C GLY A 14 2.38 -29.17 -17.85
N PHE A 15 1.72 -29.09 -19.01
CA PHE A 15 1.26 -27.81 -19.57
C PHE A 15 -0.27 -27.67 -19.70
N LEU A 16 -1.05 -28.49 -19.00
CA LEU A 16 -2.53 -28.40 -19.09
C LEU A 16 -3.25 -28.07 -17.78
N THR A 17 -2.54 -27.94 -16.66
CA THR A 17 -3.14 -27.60 -15.35
C THR A 17 -3.10 -26.10 -14.98
N ALA A 18 -2.39 -25.26 -15.74
CA ALA A 18 -2.26 -23.83 -15.42
C ALA A 18 -3.34 -22.93 -16.04
N VAL A 19 -4.14 -23.42 -17.01
CA VAL A 19 -5.12 -22.58 -17.74
C VAL A 19 -6.48 -22.54 -17.05
N ALA A 20 -6.82 -23.52 -16.21
CA ALA A 20 -8.14 -23.59 -15.58
C ALA A 20 -8.34 -22.60 -14.40
N LEU A 21 -7.28 -22.06 -13.81
CA LEU A 21 -7.36 -21.07 -12.72
C LEU A 21 -7.41 -19.61 -13.20
N ALA A 22 -7.15 -19.35 -14.49
CA ALA A 22 -7.16 -17.99 -15.04
C ALA A 22 -8.54 -17.55 -15.57
N ALA A 23 -9.45 -18.51 -15.80
CA ALA A 23 -10.75 -18.24 -16.42
C ALA A 23 -11.90 -17.92 -15.44
N SER A 24 -11.69 -18.08 -14.13
CA SER A 24 -12.72 -17.81 -13.10
C SER A 24 -12.73 -16.37 -12.57
N ALA A 25 -11.84 -15.50 -13.04
CA ALA A 25 -11.72 -14.12 -12.54
C ALA A 25 -12.67 -13.11 -13.21
N TRP A 26 -13.56 -13.55 -14.10
CA TRP A 26 -14.39 -12.67 -14.96
C TRP A 26 -15.89 -12.83 -14.76
N THR A 27 -16.33 -13.36 -13.61
CA THR A 27 -17.74 -13.23 -13.21
C THR A 27 -17.91 -11.89 -12.51
N PRO A 28 -18.70 -10.94 -13.05
CA PRO A 28 -19.18 -9.82 -12.27
C PRO A 28 -20.15 -10.39 -11.24
N ALA A 29 -19.63 -10.79 -10.07
CA ALA A 29 -20.47 -11.03 -8.92
C ALA A 29 -21.19 -9.71 -8.63
N ALA A 30 -22.51 -9.77 -8.56
CA ALA A 30 -23.36 -8.69 -8.08
C ALA A 30 -23.03 -8.48 -6.59
N HIS A 31 -21.94 -7.76 -6.33
CA HIS A 31 -21.55 -7.31 -5.01
C HIS A 31 -22.36 -6.05 -4.71
N ALA A 32 -23.03 -5.99 -3.56
CA ALA A 32 -23.20 -4.70 -2.89
C ALA A 32 -21.77 -4.24 -2.58
N GLY A 33 -21.20 -3.39 -3.43
CA GLY A 33 -19.76 -3.17 -3.42
C GLY A 33 -19.43 -2.28 -2.25
N TRP A 34 -18.66 -2.82 -1.30
CA TRP A 34 -18.18 -2.03 -0.17
C TRP A 34 -17.30 -0.87 -0.64
N CYS A 35 -16.71 -0.97 -1.83
CA CYS A 35 -15.81 0.02 -2.42
C CYS A 35 -16.39 0.64 -3.71
N ASP A 36 -17.72 0.85 -3.77
CA ASP A 36 -18.41 1.32 -4.98
C ASP A 36 -17.89 2.67 -5.50
N ASP A 37 -17.41 3.55 -4.62
CA ASP A 37 -16.78 4.83 -5.01
C ASP A 37 -15.35 4.65 -5.54
N GLY A 38 -14.74 3.49 -5.28
CA GLY A 38 -13.47 3.09 -5.86
C GLY A 38 -12.67 2.13 -5.00
N LEU A 39 -12.15 1.08 -5.63
CA LEU A 39 -11.10 0.24 -5.08
C LEU A 39 -9.77 0.62 -5.74
N TRP A 40 -8.78 0.95 -4.93
CA TRP A 40 -7.43 1.24 -5.38
C TRP A 40 -6.44 0.26 -4.75
N VAL A 41 -5.46 -0.14 -5.55
CA VAL A 41 -4.22 -0.75 -5.08
C VAL A 41 -3.13 0.29 -5.21
N ASP A 42 -2.39 0.53 -4.13
CA ASP A 42 -1.28 1.46 -4.09
C ASP A 42 0.05 0.74 -3.84
N ALA A 43 1.13 1.38 -4.28
CA ALA A 43 2.50 0.99 -4.00
C ALA A 43 3.27 2.20 -3.48
N MET A 44 3.83 2.05 -2.29
CA MET A 44 4.81 2.98 -1.74
C MET A 44 6.13 2.79 -2.48
N ILE A 45 6.68 3.88 -3.03
CA ILE A 45 7.87 3.82 -3.90
C ILE A 45 9.08 4.51 -3.28
N ALA A 46 8.88 5.61 -2.57
CA ALA A 46 9.96 6.41 -2.01
C ALA A 46 9.47 7.33 -0.88
N SER A 47 10.40 7.76 -0.03
CA SER A 47 10.25 8.93 0.82
C SER A 47 11.32 9.98 0.54
N HIS A 48 11.13 11.15 1.16
CA HIS A 48 12.17 12.13 1.37
C HIS A 48 12.11 12.67 2.81
N HIS A 49 13.24 12.64 3.53
CA HIS A 49 13.33 13.14 4.90
C HIS A 49 13.87 14.58 4.92
N VAL A 50 13.14 15.49 5.58
CA VAL A 50 13.49 16.91 5.63
C VAL A 50 14.37 17.20 6.84
N HIS A 51 15.60 17.67 6.61
CA HIS A 51 16.62 17.95 7.64
C HIS A 51 16.85 16.78 8.61
N PRO A 52 17.25 15.59 8.12
CA PRO A 52 17.47 14.45 8.99
C PRO A 52 18.75 14.61 9.81
N GLU A 53 18.72 14.20 11.08
CA GLU A 53 19.90 14.16 11.95
C GLU A 53 20.73 12.88 11.76
N LYS A 54 20.20 11.88 11.04
CA LYS A 54 20.84 10.60 10.72
C LYS A 54 20.36 10.07 9.36
N ASP A 55 21.05 9.09 8.81
CA ASP A 55 20.65 8.48 7.53
C ASP A 55 19.37 7.65 7.67
N PHE A 56 18.46 7.81 6.70
CA PHE A 56 17.22 7.05 6.58
C PHE A 56 17.12 6.36 5.22
N GLU A 57 16.44 5.23 5.18
CA GLU A 57 16.13 4.56 3.92
C GLU A 57 15.06 5.36 3.15
N GLU A 58 15.45 5.97 2.03
CA GLU A 58 14.53 6.70 1.16
C GLU A 58 13.71 5.78 0.25
N PHE A 59 14.19 4.55 -0.01
CA PHE A 59 13.45 3.54 -0.76
C PHE A 59 12.67 2.62 0.17
N ASN A 60 11.38 2.91 0.36
CA ASN A 60 10.48 2.25 1.31
C ASN A 60 9.36 1.47 0.61
N PRO A 61 9.70 0.40 -0.12
CA PRO A 61 8.75 -0.33 -0.95
C PRO A 61 7.60 -0.88 -0.10
N GLY A 62 6.39 -0.75 -0.62
CA GLY A 62 5.19 -1.24 0.04
C GLY A 62 4.04 -1.45 -0.91
N ILE A 63 2.99 -2.10 -0.41
CA ILE A 63 1.73 -2.32 -1.10
C ILE A 63 0.57 -2.02 -0.15
N GLY A 64 -0.45 -1.35 -0.67
CA GLY A 64 -1.64 -0.97 0.06
C GLY A 64 -2.91 -1.16 -0.74
N LEU A 65 -4.02 -1.05 -0.01
CA LEU A 65 -5.38 -1.05 -0.54
C LEU A 65 -6.11 0.15 0.04
N GLU A 66 -6.90 0.83 -0.80
CA GLU A 66 -7.81 1.91 -0.42
C GLU A 66 -9.19 1.60 -0.99
N CYS A 67 -10.15 1.39 -0.10
CA CYS A 67 -11.55 1.07 -0.41
C CYS A 67 -12.43 2.27 -0.06
N TRP A 68 -12.89 3.02 -1.07
CA TRP A 68 -13.80 4.14 -0.88
C TRP A 68 -15.22 3.63 -0.64
N VAL A 69 -15.63 3.69 0.62
CA VAL A 69 -16.95 3.26 1.10
C VAL A 69 -18.02 4.36 0.95
N ALA A 70 -17.58 5.59 0.71
CA ALA A 70 -18.39 6.75 0.39
C ALA A 70 -17.54 7.77 -0.41
N PRO A 71 -18.13 8.79 -1.07
CA PRO A 71 -17.37 9.72 -1.92
C PRO A 71 -16.23 10.49 -1.21
N GLN A 72 -16.34 10.65 0.10
CA GLN A 72 -15.39 11.38 0.95
C GLN A 72 -14.61 10.48 1.92
N TRP A 73 -14.93 9.18 2.01
CA TRP A 73 -14.36 8.28 3.02
C TRP A 73 -13.85 6.99 2.40
N ALA A 74 -12.61 6.64 2.74
CA ALA A 74 -12.05 5.33 2.43
C ALA A 74 -11.52 4.64 3.68
N VAL A 75 -11.53 3.31 3.65
CA VAL A 75 -10.75 2.47 4.56
C VAL A 75 -9.47 2.07 3.83
N THR A 76 -8.33 2.18 4.51
CA THR A 76 -7.03 1.88 3.92
C THR A 76 -6.20 0.97 4.83
N GLY A 77 -5.35 0.16 4.23
CA GLY A 77 -4.37 -0.64 4.95
C GLY A 77 -3.35 -1.26 4.02
N GLY A 78 -2.18 -1.59 4.57
CA GLY A 78 -1.10 -2.10 3.76
C GLY A 78 0.13 -2.49 4.56
N TYR A 79 1.16 -2.84 3.82
CA TYR A 79 2.47 -3.26 4.30
C TYR A 79 3.56 -2.49 3.56
N PHE A 80 4.60 -2.08 4.26
CA PHE A 80 5.78 -1.47 3.65
C PHE A 80 7.04 -1.69 4.49
N ARG A 81 8.21 -1.53 3.87
CA ARG A 81 9.49 -1.44 4.57
C ARG A 81 9.75 0.02 4.91
N ASN A 82 9.81 0.35 6.20
CA ASN A 82 9.88 1.74 6.64
C ASN A 82 11.29 2.35 6.57
N SER A 83 11.40 3.64 6.91
CA SER A 83 12.65 4.41 6.89
C SER A 83 13.76 3.86 7.77
N LEU A 84 13.41 3.02 8.76
CA LEU A 84 14.35 2.30 9.64
C LEU A 84 14.67 0.88 9.10
N SER A 85 14.32 0.60 7.85
CA SER A 85 14.39 -0.73 7.21
C SER A 85 13.61 -1.83 7.93
N LYS A 86 12.55 -1.48 8.68
CA LYS A 86 11.71 -2.45 9.40
C LYS A 86 10.41 -2.75 8.64
N PRO A 87 9.94 -4.02 8.66
CA PRO A 87 8.61 -4.37 8.17
C PRO A 87 7.55 -3.64 8.99
N SER A 88 6.62 -2.98 8.31
CA SER A 88 5.60 -2.13 8.92
C SER A 88 4.25 -2.38 8.28
N PHE A 89 3.22 -2.48 9.10
CA PHE A 89 1.82 -2.57 8.69
C PHE A 89 1.11 -1.28 9.09
N TYR A 90 0.15 -0.86 8.28
CA TYR A 90 -0.71 0.26 8.62
C TYR A 90 -2.17 -0.08 8.32
N GLY A 91 -3.08 0.59 9.03
CA GLY A 91 -4.51 0.48 8.80
C GLY A 91 -5.24 1.68 9.38
N GLY A 92 -6.27 2.16 8.69
CA GLY A 92 -6.98 3.37 9.09
C GLY A 92 -8.04 3.81 8.09
N GLY A 93 -8.37 5.10 8.16
CA GLY A 93 -9.30 5.76 7.25
C GLY A 93 -8.66 6.95 6.54
N VAL A 94 -9.18 7.24 5.36
CA VAL A 94 -8.89 8.46 4.59
C VAL A 94 -10.16 9.29 4.53
N TRP A 95 -10.05 10.57 4.83
CA TRP A 95 -11.11 11.56 4.66
C TRP A 95 -10.66 12.64 3.67
N GLY A 96 -11.36 12.71 2.54
CA GLY A 96 -11.09 13.66 1.48
C GLY A 96 -12.36 14.46 1.17
N PRO A 97 -12.56 15.63 1.80
CA PRO A 97 -13.80 16.40 1.67
C PRO A 97 -13.95 17.06 0.30
N ASP A 98 -15.19 17.24 -0.16
CA ASP A 98 -15.48 17.76 -1.51
C ASP A 98 -14.97 19.19 -1.73
N PHE A 99 -14.97 20.02 -0.68
CA PHE A 99 -14.50 21.41 -0.78
C PHE A 99 -12.98 21.54 -0.96
N LEU A 100 -12.23 20.44 -0.81
CA LEU A 100 -10.79 20.37 -1.07
C LEU A 100 -10.46 19.50 -2.30
N HIS A 101 -11.40 19.36 -3.22
CA HIS A 101 -11.26 18.57 -4.43
C HIS A 101 -11.38 19.47 -5.66
N TRP A 102 -10.32 19.53 -6.47
CA TRP A 102 -10.24 20.31 -7.70
C TRP A 102 -9.76 19.45 -8.86
N ASN A 103 -10.71 19.02 -9.69
CA ASN A 103 -10.47 18.25 -10.92
C ASN A 103 -9.72 16.92 -10.69
N HIS A 104 -8.39 16.92 -10.71
CA HIS A 104 -7.56 15.74 -10.49
C HIS A 104 -6.80 15.80 -9.16
N ILE A 105 -6.92 16.89 -8.41
CA ILE A 105 -6.19 17.11 -7.16
C ILE A 105 -7.19 17.09 -6.00
N ARG A 106 -6.95 16.26 -4.99
CA ARG A 106 -7.72 16.23 -3.74
C ARG A 106 -6.77 16.37 -2.55
N LEU A 107 -7.08 17.29 -1.64
CA LEU A 107 -6.44 17.29 -0.33
C LEU A 107 -7.28 16.45 0.62
N ALA A 108 -6.60 15.54 1.33
CA ALA A 108 -7.22 14.63 2.25
C ALA A 108 -6.37 14.50 3.52
N VAL A 109 -6.88 13.78 4.50
CA VAL A 109 -6.13 13.34 5.68
C VAL A 109 -6.33 11.84 5.82
N MET A 110 -5.26 11.12 6.13
CA MET A 110 -5.34 9.76 6.64
C MET A 110 -5.10 9.76 8.16
N ALA A 111 -5.79 8.86 8.86
CA ALA A 111 -5.53 8.60 10.26
C ALA A 111 -5.75 7.11 10.58
N GLY A 112 -4.96 6.57 11.50
CA GLY A 112 -5.03 5.16 11.85
C GLY A 112 -3.90 4.71 12.77
N LEU A 113 -3.57 3.43 12.66
CA LEU A 113 -2.48 2.79 13.37
C LEU A 113 -1.40 2.34 12.39
N ILE A 114 -0.16 2.37 12.85
CA ILE A 114 1.01 1.95 12.10
C ILE A 114 2.01 1.25 13.03
N SER A 115 2.65 0.20 12.54
CA SER A 115 3.66 -0.55 13.27
C SER A 115 5.09 -0.19 12.81
N GLY A 116 6.10 -0.64 13.56
CA GLY A 116 7.49 -0.64 13.13
C GLY A 116 8.32 0.58 13.57
N TYR A 117 7.74 1.48 14.36
CA TYR A 117 8.40 2.62 14.99
C TYR A 117 8.27 2.53 16.50
N ASP A 118 9.24 3.03 17.24
CA ASP A 118 9.10 3.20 18.69
C ASP A 118 8.28 4.45 18.97
N TYR A 119 7.11 4.29 19.60
CA TYR A 119 6.19 5.37 19.98
C TYR A 119 6.31 5.76 21.46
N GLY A 120 7.28 5.20 22.19
CA GLY A 120 7.47 5.43 23.61
C GLY A 120 6.20 5.18 24.43
N SER A 121 5.86 6.14 25.29
CA SER A 121 4.69 6.05 26.18
C SER A 121 3.34 6.04 25.45
N TYR A 122 3.27 6.47 24.18
CA TYR A 122 2.06 6.43 23.36
C TYR A 122 1.94 5.14 22.54
N GLY A 123 2.98 4.30 22.56
CA GLY A 123 2.98 3.02 21.86
C GLY A 123 2.11 1.97 22.54
N ILE A 124 1.52 1.11 21.72
CA ILE A 124 0.64 0.01 22.11
C ILE A 124 1.39 -1.31 21.94
N GLY A 125 1.08 -2.28 22.80
CA GLY A 125 1.71 -3.61 22.80
C GLY A 125 2.97 -3.69 23.65
N HIS A 126 3.48 -4.90 23.85
CA HIS A 126 4.60 -5.17 24.79
C HIS A 126 5.90 -4.42 24.43
N ASN A 127 6.08 -4.11 23.15
CA ASN A 127 7.28 -3.45 22.63
C ASN A 127 7.04 -2.00 22.21
N HIS A 128 5.84 -1.44 22.45
CA HIS A 128 5.48 -0.06 22.08
C HIS A 128 5.68 0.28 20.59
N THR A 129 5.69 -0.73 19.70
CA THR A 129 6.02 -0.54 18.28
C THR A 129 4.84 -0.18 17.38
N VAL A 130 3.64 -0.10 17.94
CA VAL A 130 2.42 0.27 17.22
C VAL A 130 1.89 1.57 17.80
N GLY A 131 1.61 2.55 16.96
CA GLY A 131 1.15 3.85 17.43
C GLY A 131 0.17 4.51 16.47
N PRO A 132 -0.52 5.56 16.96
CA PRO A 132 -1.40 6.35 16.12
C PRO A 132 -0.60 7.17 15.11
N VAL A 133 -1.18 7.34 13.92
CA VAL A 133 -0.67 8.24 12.89
C VAL A 133 -1.82 9.06 12.33
N ALA A 134 -1.56 10.32 12.04
CA ALA A 134 -2.40 11.17 11.23
C ALA A 134 -1.53 12.00 10.30
N ALA A 135 -1.83 12.01 9.01
CA ALA A 135 -1.03 12.68 8.00
C ALA A 135 -1.91 13.31 6.92
N PRO A 136 -1.67 14.58 6.55
CA PRO A 136 -2.24 15.14 5.34
C PRO A 136 -1.76 14.41 4.08
N LEU A 137 -2.63 14.39 3.08
CA LEU A 137 -2.44 13.77 1.78
C LEU A 137 -2.72 14.79 0.67
N ILE A 138 -1.87 14.79 -0.35
CA ILE A 138 -2.19 15.37 -1.66
C ILE A 138 -2.39 14.19 -2.60
N MET A 139 -3.61 14.03 -3.11
CA MET A 139 -3.99 12.94 -4.00
C MET A 139 -4.13 13.49 -5.41
N LEU A 140 -3.49 12.83 -6.37
CA LEU A 140 -3.50 13.17 -7.78
C LEU A 140 -4.13 12.02 -8.55
N ASP A 141 -5.40 12.15 -8.95
CA ASP A 141 -6.19 11.07 -9.52
C ASP A 141 -6.64 11.40 -10.95
N TYR A 142 -6.26 10.53 -11.89
CA TYR A 142 -6.64 10.65 -13.30
C TYR A 142 -7.10 9.30 -13.85
N LYS A 143 -8.41 9.18 -14.13
CA LYS A 143 -9.03 7.95 -14.63
C LYS A 143 -8.78 6.77 -13.69
N ARG A 144 -7.89 5.84 -14.10
CA ARG A 144 -7.56 4.62 -13.36
C ARG A 144 -6.17 4.65 -12.73
N VAL A 145 -5.46 5.75 -12.82
CA VAL A 145 -4.12 5.90 -12.23
C VAL A 145 -4.10 7.12 -11.32
N GLY A 146 -3.28 7.06 -10.29
CA GLY A 146 -3.07 8.20 -9.42
C GLY A 146 -1.78 8.12 -8.62
N ALA A 147 -1.55 9.14 -7.82
CA ALA A 147 -0.44 9.23 -6.90
C ALA A 147 -0.88 9.91 -5.61
N ASN A 148 -0.33 9.48 -4.47
CA ASN A 148 -0.50 10.16 -3.21
C ASN A 148 0.86 10.70 -2.75
N ILE A 149 0.88 11.96 -2.30
CA ILE A 149 1.99 12.54 -1.55
C ILE A 149 1.52 12.66 -0.10
N ILE A 150 2.25 12.00 0.80
CA ILE A 150 1.93 11.95 2.23
C ILE A 150 2.85 12.90 2.97
N LEU A 151 2.28 13.78 3.79
CA LEU A 151 3.02 14.70 4.64
C LEU A 151 3.06 14.12 6.05
N ILE A 152 4.09 13.35 6.37
CA ILE A 152 4.19 12.59 7.61
C ILE A 152 4.81 13.49 8.69
N PRO A 153 4.07 13.80 9.78
CA PRO A 153 4.62 14.55 10.90
C PRO A 153 5.79 13.79 11.57
N PRO A 154 6.72 14.50 12.23
CA PRO A 154 7.82 13.86 12.93
C PRO A 154 7.35 12.85 13.99
N ILE A 155 8.11 11.78 14.19
CA ILE A 155 7.97 10.83 15.30
C ILE A 155 9.23 10.95 16.17
N PRO A 156 9.24 11.83 17.20
CA PRO A 156 10.45 12.15 17.95
C PRO A 156 11.08 10.94 18.65
N SER A 157 10.26 10.01 19.14
CA SER A 157 10.74 8.80 19.83
C SER A 157 11.52 7.83 18.94
N SER A 158 11.44 7.99 17.62
CA SER A 158 12.24 7.22 16.63
C SER A 158 13.25 8.09 15.87
N ASP A 159 13.42 9.35 16.30
CA ASP A 159 14.12 10.44 15.61
C ASP A 159 13.65 10.66 14.16
N LEU A 160 12.42 10.26 13.83
CA LEU A 160 11.90 10.41 12.48
C LEU A 160 11.56 11.89 12.26
N PRO A 161 12.21 12.58 11.31
CA PRO A 161 11.90 13.97 10.99
C PRO A 161 10.58 14.06 10.21
N PHE A 162 10.24 15.26 9.78
CA PHE A 162 9.17 15.44 8.82
C PHE A 162 9.53 14.72 7.50
N THR A 163 8.61 13.90 7.00
CA THR A 163 8.88 13.02 5.85
C THR A 163 7.80 13.20 4.78
N LEU A 164 8.22 13.31 3.53
CA LEU A 164 7.35 13.20 2.37
C LEU A 164 7.31 11.74 1.92
N GLY A 165 6.13 11.15 1.82
CA GLY A 165 5.93 9.82 1.26
C GLY A 165 5.34 9.88 -0.14
N PHE A 166 5.78 9.01 -1.04
CA PHE A 166 5.32 8.96 -2.42
C PHE A 166 4.74 7.59 -2.75
N MET A 167 3.47 7.57 -3.14
CA MET A 167 2.76 6.37 -3.57
C MET A 167 2.21 6.53 -4.98
N LEU A 168 2.21 5.44 -5.73
CA LEU A 168 1.49 5.32 -7.00
C LEU A 168 0.32 4.35 -6.81
N LYS A 169 -0.82 4.62 -7.45
CA LYS A 169 -2.01 3.79 -7.30
C LYS A 169 -2.78 3.55 -8.59
N VAL A 170 -3.49 2.43 -8.64
CA VAL A 170 -4.32 1.99 -9.78
C VAL A 170 -5.72 1.61 -9.31
N LYS A 171 -6.75 2.10 -10.01
CA LYS A 171 -8.17 1.87 -9.72
C LYS A 171 -8.71 0.63 -10.44
N PHE A 172 -9.50 -0.18 -9.72
CA PHE A 172 -10.17 -1.38 -10.23
C PHE A 172 -11.63 -1.13 -10.58
#